data_AF-A0A0S1MIK2-F1
#
_entry.id   AF-A0A0S1MIK2-F1
#
_cell.length_a   1.000
_cell.length_b   1.000
_cell.length_c   1.000
_cell.angle_alpha   90.00
_cell.angle_beta   90.00
_cell.angle_gamma   90.00
#
_symmetry.space_group_name_H-M   'P 1'
#
loop_
_entity.id
_entity.type
_entity.pdbx_description
1 polymer ?
#
loop_
_entity_poly.entity_id
_entity_poly.type
_entity_poly.pdbx_seq_one_letter_code
_entity_poly.pdbx_strand_id
1 'polypeptide(L)'
;MIKKYNWLPVSAGITYSLVTPMGLAVGLAIRNTYNPNSAKALIVSGCLDSFSAGVLMYTGLVELLAHDFVFNERMLLKSSNGKLAFNFGSVLCGAVLMAILGRWS
;
A
#
# COMPACT_ATOMS: atom_id res chain seq x y z
N MET A 1 -1.76 35.95 3.84
CA MET A 1 -0.81 35.48 4.89
C MET A 1 -0.75 33.95 4.82
N ILE A 2 0.38 33.33 4.42
CA ILE A 2 0.89 32.01 4.86
C ILE A 2 2.30 31.89 4.26
N LYS A 3 3.31 31.87 5.12
CA LYS A 3 4.74 31.89 4.78
C LYS A 3 5.22 30.43 4.59
N LYS A 4 5.37 30.02 3.33
CA LYS A 4 6.41 29.11 2.78
C LYS A 4 6.92 27.98 3.70
N TYR A 5 6.13 26.92 3.88
CA TYR A 5 6.62 25.64 4.43
C TYR A 5 7.01 24.67 3.30
N ASN A 6 7.87 25.11 2.38
CA ASN A 6 8.39 24.27 1.28
C ASN A 6 9.24 23.09 1.77
N TRP A 7 9.61 23.08 3.05
CA TRP A 7 10.41 22.01 3.66
C TRP A 7 9.56 20.83 4.15
N LEU A 8 8.25 20.99 4.40
CA LEU A 8 7.35 19.90 4.82
C LEU A 8 7.32 18.72 3.84
N PRO A 9 7.13 18.91 2.52
CA PRO A 9 7.10 17.78 1.60
C PRO A 9 8.44 17.06 1.56
N VAL A 10 9.56 17.79 1.70
CA VAL A 10 10.90 17.21 1.71
C VAL A 10 11.14 16.41 3.00
N SER A 11 10.78 16.94 4.17
CA SER A 11 10.91 16.21 5.44
C SER A 11 9.98 15.00 5.51
N ALA A 12 8.77 15.10 4.95
CA ALA A 12 7.83 13.99 4.88
C ALA A 12 8.36 12.87 3.95
N GLY A 13 8.87 13.24 2.77
CA GLY A 13 9.50 12.30 1.84
C GLY A 13 10.71 11.58 2.44
N ILE A 14 11.61 12.33 3.09
CA ILE A 14 12.79 11.75 3.76
C ILE A 14 12.36 10.75 4.85
N THR A 15 11.40 11.13 5.70
CA THR A 15 10.91 10.25 6.77
C THR A 15 10.24 8.99 6.23
N TYR A 16 9.43 9.12 5.17
CA TYR A 16 8.76 7.99 4.53
C TYR A 16 9.76 7.01 3.91
N SER A 17 10.78 7.51 3.19
CA SER A 17 11.82 6.68 2.59
C SER A 17 12.75 6.03 3.61
N LEU A 18 12.93 6.60 4.81
CA LEU A 18 13.75 6.02 5.87
C LEU A 18 13.03 4.93 6.66
N VAL A 19 11.69 4.96 6.74
CA VAL A 19 10.89 3.96 7.47
C VAL A 19 11.08 2.55 6.90
N THR A 20 11.14 2.40 5.57
CA THR A 20 11.30 1.09 4.91
C THR A 20 12.66 0.42 5.21
N PRO A 21 13.83 1.05 4.99
CA PRO A 21 15.11 0.44 5.32
C PRO A 21 15.28 0.24 6.84
N MET A 22 14.71 1.13 7.66
CA MET A 22 14.74 0.96 9.12
C MET A 22 13.94 -0.27 9.57
N GLY A 23 12.73 -0.46 9.05
CA GLY A 23 11.92 -1.65 9.31
C GLY A 23 12.60 -2.94 8.83
N LEU A 24 13.21 -2.90 7.64
CA LEU A 24 13.95 -4.04 7.09
C LEU A 24 15.18 -4.39 7.94
N ALA A 25 15.93 -3.38 8.41
CA ALA A 25 17.10 -3.57 9.28
C ALA A 25 16.72 -4.23 10.61
N VAL A 26 15.63 -3.77 11.24
CA VAL A 26 15.10 -4.39 12.47
C VAL A 26 14.65 -5.82 12.21
N GLY A 27 13.92 -6.07 11.12
CA GLY A 27 13.46 -7.41 10.73
C GLY A 27 14.60 -8.40 10.48
N LEU A 28 15.68 -7.94 9.83
CA LEU A 28 16.90 -8.73 9.64
C LEU A 28 17.65 -8.97 10.96
N ALA A 29 17.72 -7.97 11.85
CA ALA A 29 18.40 -8.10 13.14
C ALA A 29 17.78 -9.17 14.04
N ILE A 30 16.44 -9.27 14.06
CA ILE A 30 15.72 -10.27 14.89
C ILE A 30 15.59 -11.64 14.23
N ARG A 31 16.00 -11.80 12.96
CA ARG A 31 15.83 -13.04 12.17
C ARG A 31 16.50 -14.26 12.81
N ASN A 32 17.63 -14.09 13.49
CA ASN A 32 18.39 -15.21 14.09
C ASN A 32 17.76 -15.72 15.40
N THR A 33 16.97 -14.90 16.09
CA THR A 33 16.32 -15.27 17.37
C THR A 33 14.89 -15.78 17.15
N TYR A 34 14.33 -15.57 15.97
CA TYR A 34 12.95 -15.91 15.65
C TYR A 34 12.83 -17.37 15.16
N ASN A 35 12.17 -18.22 15.94
CA ASN A 35 11.77 -19.55 15.46
C ASN A 35 10.38 -19.43 14.79
N PRO A 36 10.29 -19.49 13.44
CA PRO A 36 9.05 -19.28 12.72
C PRO A 36 7.98 -20.36 12.98
N ASN A 37 8.36 -21.50 13.57
CA ASN A 37 7.42 -22.58 13.92
C ASN A 37 6.87 -22.48 15.35
N SER A 38 7.25 -21.44 16.11
CA SER A 38 6.72 -21.23 17.47
C SER A 38 5.31 -20.64 17.42
N ALA A 39 4.41 -21.09 18.30
CA ALA A 39 3.05 -20.56 18.40
C ALA A 39 3.01 -19.04 18.64
N LYS A 40 3.97 -18.50 19.42
CA LYS A 40 4.08 -17.05 19.65
C LYS A 40 4.45 -16.29 18.36
N ALA A 41 5.31 -16.89 17.54
CA ALA A 41 5.74 -16.31 16.28
C ALA A 41 4.61 -16.21 15.27
N LEU A 42 3.79 -17.27 15.12
CA LEU A 42 2.63 -17.28 14.24
C LEU A 42 1.57 -16.24 14.65
N ILE A 43 1.31 -16.10 15.95
CA ILE A 43 0.32 -15.13 16.46
C ILE A 43 0.77 -13.71 16.13
N VAL A 44 2.04 -13.37 16.41
CA VAL A 44 2.56 -12.02 16.16
C VAL A 44 2.60 -11.72 14.66
N SER A 45 3.10 -12.64 13.83
CA SER A 45 3.12 -12.44 12.38
C SER A 45 1.70 -12.33 11.81
N GLY A 46 0.75 -13.17 12.27
CA GLY A 46 -0.64 -13.11 11.83
C GLY A 46 -1.34 -11.81 12.19
N CYS A 47 -1.13 -11.29 13.41
CA CYS A 47 -1.66 -9.98 13.81
C CYS A 47 -1.08 -8.83 12.98
N LEU A 48 0.24 -8.83 12.74
CA LEU A 48 0.91 -7.80 11.95
C LEU A 48 0.50 -7.85 10.48
N ASP A 49 0.36 -9.05 9.92
CA ASP A 49 -0.07 -9.26 8.54
C ASP A 49 -1.53 -8.82 8.33
N SER A 50 -2.42 -9.17 9.27
CA SER A 50 -3.83 -8.71 9.25
C SER A 50 -3.95 -7.19 9.34
N PHE A 51 -3.15 -6.55 10.19
CA PHE A 51 -3.12 -5.10 10.30
C PHE A 51 -2.62 -4.44 9.01
N SER A 52 -1.53 -4.96 8.44
CA SER A 52 -0.98 -4.50 7.16
C SER A 52 -1.98 -4.63 6.02
N ALA A 53 -2.65 -5.78 5.91
CA ALA A 53 -3.70 -6.05 4.93
C ALA A 53 -4.88 -5.08 5.06
N GLY A 54 -5.28 -4.74 6.29
CA GLY A 54 -6.32 -3.74 6.54
C GLY A 54 -5.95 -2.34 6.04
N VAL A 55 -4.73 -1.88 6.30
CA VAL A 55 -4.23 -0.58 5.80
C VAL A 55 -4.13 -0.57 4.27
N LEU A 56 -3.65 -1.67 3.67
CA LEU A 56 -3.56 -1.81 2.22
C LEU A 56 -4.96 -1.76 1.56
N MET A 57 -5.95 -2.40 2.17
CA MET A 57 -7.33 -2.40 1.68
C MET A 57 -7.98 -1.02 1.83
N TYR A 58 -7.71 -0.29 2.93
CA TYR A 58 -8.16 1.10 3.10
C TYR A 58 -7.55 2.02 2.04
N THR A 59 -6.22 1.99 1.88
CA THR A 59 -5.53 2.85 0.89
C THR A 59 -5.95 2.50 -0.54
N GLY A 60 -6.06 1.21 -0.89
CA GLY A 60 -6.50 0.77 -2.21
C GLY A 60 -7.94 1.18 -2.55
N LEU A 61 -8.89 0.96 -1.63
CA LEU A 61 -10.31 1.20 -1.89
C LEU A 61 -10.72 2.65 -1.63
N VAL A 62 -10.34 3.21 -0.49
CA VAL A 62 -10.84 4.52 -0.03
C VAL A 62 -9.97 5.65 -0.56
N GLU A 63 -8.65 5.49 -0.59
CA GLU A 63 -7.76 6.58 -1.00
C GLU A 63 -7.48 6.57 -2.49
N LEU A 64 -7.22 5.41 -3.10
CA LEU A 64 -6.92 5.31 -4.53
C LEU A 64 -8.20 5.18 -5.37
N LEU A 65 -9.02 4.16 -5.12
CA LEU A 65 -10.20 3.88 -5.96
C LEU A 65 -11.30 4.93 -5.80
N ALA A 66 -11.67 5.31 -4.57
CA ALA A 66 -12.69 6.33 -4.38
C ALA A 66 -12.23 7.70 -4.91
N HIS A 67 -10.95 8.06 -4.78
CA HIS A 67 -10.44 9.31 -5.35
C HIS A 67 -10.44 9.29 -6.89
N ASP A 68 -10.06 8.18 -7.52
CA ASP A 68 -10.03 8.06 -8.99
C ASP A 68 -11.44 8.01 -9.60
N PHE A 69 -12.42 7.37 -8.94
CA PHE A 69 -13.77 7.19 -9.47
C PHE A 69 -14.80 8.22 -8.97
N VAL A 70 -14.74 8.66 -7.71
CA VAL A 70 -15.74 9.56 -7.10
C VAL A 70 -15.37 11.03 -7.29
N PHE A 71 -14.09 11.40 -7.24
CA PHE A 71 -13.66 12.80 -7.35
C PHE A 71 -13.30 13.24 -8.77
N ASN A 72 -13.20 12.30 -9.72
CA ASN A 72 -12.89 12.60 -11.11
C ASN A 72 -14.14 12.66 -12.01
N GLU A 73 -15.16 13.38 -11.55
CA GLU A 73 -16.38 13.66 -12.34
C GLU A 73 -16.06 14.37 -13.67
N ARG A 74 -14.91 15.06 -13.75
CA ARG A 74 -14.40 15.70 -14.98
C ARG A 74 -13.88 14.70 -16.03
N MET A 75 -13.55 13.47 -15.66
CA MET A 75 -13.22 12.38 -16.60
C MET A 75 -14.49 11.63 -17.04
N LEU A 76 -15.49 11.49 -16.16
CA LEU A 76 -16.79 10.91 -16.49
C LEU A 76 -17.59 11.72 -17.51
N LEU A 77 -17.48 13.06 -17.49
CA LEU A 77 -18.21 13.95 -18.41
C LEU A 77 -17.53 14.15 -19.78
N LYS A 78 -16.22 13.87 -19.92
CA LYS A 78 -15.45 14.24 -21.14
C LYS A 78 -14.62 13.10 -21.75
N SER A 79 -14.49 11.95 -21.08
CA SER A 79 -13.68 10.82 -21.56
C SER A 79 -14.52 9.56 -21.72
N SER A 80 -14.41 8.94 -22.90
CA SER A 80 -15.07 7.68 -23.28
C SER A 80 -14.96 6.61 -22.18
N ASN A 81 -16.07 5.90 -21.95
CA ASN A 81 -16.21 4.75 -21.03
C ASN A 81 -15.06 3.73 -21.14
N GLY A 82 -14.40 3.65 -22.30
CA GLY A 82 -13.23 2.78 -22.52
C GLY A 82 -12.00 3.11 -21.67
N LYS A 83 -11.74 4.39 -21.33
CA LYS A 83 -10.59 4.76 -20.48
C LYS A 83 -10.81 4.43 -19.01
N LEU A 84 -12.05 4.55 -18.53
CA LEU A 84 -12.43 4.12 -17.18
C LEU A 84 -12.34 2.60 -17.05
N ALA A 85 -12.85 1.87 -18.04
CA ALA A 85 -12.73 0.41 -18.10
C ALA A 85 -11.26 -0.04 -18.14
N PHE A 86 -10.39 0.69 -18.84
CA PHE A 86 -8.96 0.41 -18.88
C PHE A 86 -8.28 0.64 -17.52
N ASN A 87 -8.62 1.72 -16.80
CA ASN A 87 -8.06 1.99 -15.47
C ASN A 87 -8.52 0.97 -14.42
N PHE A 88 -9.79 0.59 -14.45
CA PHE A 88 -10.29 -0.49 -13.59
C PHE A 88 -9.67 -1.84 -13.96
N GLY A 89 -9.53 -2.11 -15.26
CA GLY A 89 -8.91 -3.31 -15.79
C GLY A 89 -7.44 -3.45 -15.40
N SER A 90 -6.68 -2.35 -15.35
CA SER A 90 -5.27 -2.37 -14.94
C SER A 90 -5.10 -2.68 -13.44
N VAL A 91 -5.98 -2.13 -12.58
CA VAL A 91 -5.99 -2.43 -11.14
C VAL A 91 -6.36 -3.90 -10.90
N LEU A 92 -7.40 -4.41 -11.56
CA LEU A 92 -7.78 -5.81 -11.48
C LEU A 92 -6.69 -6.74 -12.01
N CYS A 93 -6.05 -6.39 -13.12
CA CYS A 93 -4.92 -7.14 -13.67
C CYS A 93 -3.77 -7.20 -12.65
N GLY A 94 -3.42 -6.07 -12.03
CA GLY A 94 -2.42 -6.02 -10.96
C GLY A 94 -2.77 -6.91 -9.76
N ALA A 95 -4.02 -6.88 -9.30
CA ALA A 95 -4.49 -7.73 -8.20
C ALA A 95 -4.43 -9.23 -8.57
N VAL A 96 -4.83 -9.59 -9.78
CA VAL A 96 -4.75 -10.97 -10.29
C VAL A 96 -3.29 -11.43 -10.38
N LEU A 97 -2.39 -10.59 -10.89
CA LEU A 97 -0.96 -10.90 -10.94
C LEU A 97 -0.39 -11.14 -9.54
N MET A 98 -0.72 -10.29 -8.56
CA MET A 98 -0.27 -10.46 -7.18
C MET A 98 -0.85 -11.71 -6.52
N ALA A 99 -2.11 -12.06 -6.81
CA ALA A 99 -2.72 -13.30 -6.33
C ALA A 99 -2.05 -14.56 -6.93
N ILE A 100 -1.65 -14.50 -8.21
CA ILE A 100 -0.91 -15.60 -8.86
C ILE A 100 0.47 -15.77 -8.21
N LEU A 101 1.19 -14.68 -7.93
CA LEU A 101 2.49 -14.74 -7.24
C LEU A 101 2.35 -15.30 -5.83
N GLY A 102 1.30 -14.90 -5.09
CA GLY A 102 1.04 -15.39 -3.74
C GLY A 102 0.77 -16.89 -3.67
N ARG A 103 0.25 -17.52 -4.72
CA ARG A 103 0.04 -18.98 -4.77
C ARG A 103 1.35 -19.79 -4.75
N TRP A 104 2.45 -19.18 -5.19
CA TRP A 104 3.76 -19.83 -5.27
C TRP A 104 4.71 -19.35 -4.15
N SER A 105 4.20 -18.54 -3.21
CA SER A 105 4.93 -18.05 -2.03
C SER A 105 4.63 -18.87 -0.78
#